data_AF-A0A6N3BXL0-F1
#
_entry.id   AF-A0A6N3BXL0-F1
#
_cell.length_a   1.000
_cell.length_b   1.000
_cell.length_c   1.000
_cell.angle_alpha   90.00
_cell.angle_beta   90.00
_cell.angle_gamma   90.00
#
_symmetry.space_group_name_H-M   'P 1'
#
loop_
_entity.id
_entity.type
_entity.pdbx_description
1 polymer ?
#
loop_
_entity_poly.entity_id
_entity_poly.type
_entity_poly.pdbx_seq_one_letter_code
_entity_poly.pdbx_strand_id
1 'polypeptide(L)'
;MFPIYGMACIFSPLSQKLKTKNTLLRGSIYTAFIFAGEFLSGLFLKKHRICPWDYSRAKFNIKGVIRLDYAPLWFTAGLFFEKFLKKF
;
A
#
# COMPACT_ATOMS: atom_id res chain seq x y z
N MET A 1 0.43 8.35 -5.25
CA MET A 1 -0.07 7.46 -6.33
C MET A 1 1.06 6.86 -7.16
N PHE A 2 1.95 7.63 -7.79
CA PHE A 2 3.04 7.12 -8.66
C PHE A 2 3.95 6.01 -8.06
N PRO A 3 4.37 6.05 -6.77
CA PRO A 3 5.28 5.05 -6.21
C PRO A 3 4.62 3.68 -5.92
N ILE A 4 3.30 3.66 -5.75
CA ILE A 4 2.56 2.47 -5.30
C ILE A 4 2.52 1.42 -6.41
N TYR A 5 2.37 1.86 -7.66
CA TYR A 5 2.36 0.97 -8.82
C TYR A 5 3.73 0.31 -9.06
N GLY A 6 4.83 1.02 -8.80
CA GLY A 6 6.18 0.45 -8.90
C GLY A 6 6.48 -0.58 -7.80
N MET A 7 5.93 -0.38 -6.59
CA MET A 7 6.08 -1.36 -5.50
C MET A 7 5.31 -2.66 -5.75
N ALA A 8 4.38 -2.71 -6.72
CA ALA A 8 3.70 -3.95 -7.12
C ALA A 8 4.70 -5.05 -7.57
N CYS A 9 5.89 -4.69 -8.05
CA CYS A 9 6.94 -5.67 -8.36
C CYS A 9 7.48 -6.38 -7.10
N ILE A 10 7.46 -5.71 -5.93
CA ILE A 10 7.92 -6.27 -4.64
C ILE A 10 6.88 -7.24 -4.06
N PHE A 11 5.62 -7.15 -4.50
CA PHE A 11 4.58 -8.08 -4.09
C PHE A 11 4.87 -9.53 -4.52
N SER A 12 5.55 -9.73 -5.66
CA SER A 12 5.87 -11.06 -6.16
C SER A 12 6.74 -11.87 -5.17
N PRO A 13 7.96 -11.43 -4.78
CA PRO A 13 8.75 -12.15 -3.79
C PRO A 13 8.11 -12.19 -2.40
N LEU A 14 7.37 -11.15 -2.01
CA LEU A 14 6.66 -11.12 -0.72
C LEU A 14 5.59 -12.23 -0.68
N SER A 15 4.83 -12.40 -1.76
CA SER A 15 3.77 -13.40 -1.88
C SER A 15 4.29 -14.84 -1.84
N GLN A 16 5.49 -15.08 -2.38
CA GLN A 16 6.17 -16.38 -2.31
C GLN A 16 6.59 -16.71 -0.86
N LYS A 17 7.19 -15.76 -0.13
CA LYS A 17 7.54 -15.95 1.28
C LYS A 17 6.32 -16.16 2.17
N LEU A 18 5.20 -15.55 1.81
CA LEU A 18 3.94 -15.60 2.57
C LEU A 18 2.99 -16.74 2.15
N LYS A 19 3.40 -17.62 1.23
CA LYS A 19 2.56 -18.68 0.64
C LYS A 19 1.98 -19.65 1.68
N THR A 20 2.63 -19.81 2.83
CA THR A 20 2.24 -20.70 3.94
C THR A 20 1.41 -20.03 5.04
N LYS A 21 1.09 -18.73 4.93
CA LYS A 21 0.33 -17.98 5.96
C LYS A 21 -1.15 -17.79 5.57
N ASN A 22 -2.00 -17.52 6.56
CA ASN A 22 -3.43 -17.27 6.38
C ASN A 22 -3.68 -16.05 5.48
N THR A 23 -4.71 -16.13 4.64
CA THR A 23 -5.12 -15.07 3.70
C THR A 23 -5.33 -13.72 4.40
N LEU A 24 -5.89 -13.72 5.61
CA LEU A 24 -6.04 -12.52 6.46
C LEU A 24 -4.69 -11.87 6.79
N LEU A 25 -3.71 -12.66 7.24
CA LEU A 25 -2.40 -12.14 7.59
C LEU A 25 -1.69 -11.55 6.35
N ARG A 26 -1.86 -12.21 5.20
CA ARG A 26 -1.28 -11.78 3.92
C ARG A 26 -1.86 -10.44 3.46
N GLY A 27 -3.19 -10.32 3.45
CA GLY A 27 -3.87 -9.06 3.13
C GLY A 27 -3.47 -7.91 4.06
N SER A 28 -3.32 -8.19 5.37
CA SER A 28 -2.86 -7.18 6.33
C SER A 28 -1.42 -6.75 6.07
N ILE A 29 -0.51 -7.68 5.76
CA ILE A 29 0.88 -7.36 5.44
C ILE A 29 0.97 -6.52 4.16
N TYR A 30 0.21 -6.88 3.11
CA TYR A 30 0.15 -6.10 1.88
C TYR A 30 -0.36 -4.68 2.11
N THR A 31 -1.43 -4.55 2.89
CA THR A 31 -1.99 -3.24 3.27
C THR A 31 -0.96 -2.40 4.02
N ALA A 32 -0.27 -3.00 4.99
CA ALA A 32 0.79 -2.33 5.74
C ALA A 32 1.95 -1.88 4.83
N PHE A 33 2.33 -2.71 3.86
CA PHE A 33 3.41 -2.40 2.92
C PHE A 33 3.03 -1.25 1.98
N ILE A 34 1.81 -1.24 1.46
CA ILE A 34 1.30 -0.15 0.63
C ILE A 34 1.23 1.14 1.43
N PHE A 35 0.70 1.09 2.66
CA PHE A 35 0.68 2.27 3.52
C PHE A 35 2.07 2.76 3.87
N ALA A 36 3.02 1.87 4.14
CA ALA A 36 4.40 2.26 4.39
C ALA A 36 4.98 2.98 3.17
N GLY A 37 4.81 2.42 1.97
CA GLY A 37 5.28 3.04 0.73
C GLY A 37 4.64 4.39 0.44
N GLU A 38 3.32 4.51 0.62
CA GLU A 38 2.58 5.76 0.45
C GLU A 38 3.00 6.80 1.50
N PHE A 39 3.19 6.38 2.75
CA PHE A 39 3.61 7.23 3.85
C PHE A 39 5.02 7.75 3.66
N LEU A 40 6.00 6.86 3.40
CA LEU A 40 7.39 7.22 3.15
C LEU A 40 7.51 8.13 1.93
N SER A 41 6.88 7.75 0.82
CA SER A 41 6.94 8.54 -0.41
C SER A 41 6.29 9.90 -0.24
N GLY A 42 5.12 9.95 0.38
CA GLY A 42 4.42 11.21 0.59
C GLY A 42 5.06 12.09 1.66
N LEU A 43 5.71 11.52 2.69
CA LEU A 43 6.56 12.31 3.60
C LEU A 43 7.75 12.91 2.87
N PHE A 44 8.42 12.12 2.03
CA PHE A 44 9.56 12.58 1.24
C PHE A 44 9.13 13.71 0.29
N LEU A 45 8.06 13.51 -0.50
CA LEU A 45 7.52 14.51 -1.40
C LEU A 45 7.02 15.77 -0.67
N LYS A 46 6.39 15.61 0.50
CA LYS A 46 5.95 16.73 1.36
C LYS A 46 7.12 17.51 1.92
N LYS A 47 8.22 16.85 2.32
CA LYS A 47 9.46 17.53 2.73
C LYS A 47 10.02 18.40 1.61
N HIS A 48 9.92 17.94 0.36
CA HIS A 48 10.34 18.70 -0.82
C HIS A 48 9.29 19.71 -1.34
N ARG A 49 8.11 19.84 -0.69
CA ARG A 49 6.96 20.66 -1.14
C ARG A 49 6.43 20.31 -2.56
N ILE A 50 6.72 19.10 -3.06
CA ILE A 50 6.26 18.59 -4.37
C ILE A 50 5.17 17.53 -4.16
N CYS A 51 4.53 17.49 -2.98
CA CYS A 51 3.50 16.49 -2.69
C CYS A 51 2.30 16.69 -3.63
N PRO A 52 2.03 15.76 -4.58
CA PRO A 52 1.00 15.99 -5.59
C PRO A 52 -0.40 15.68 -5.07
N TRP A 53 -0.51 15.09 -3.88
CA TRP A 53 -1.78 14.80 -3.22
C TRP A 53 -1.73 15.31 -1.78
N ASP A 54 -2.79 15.99 -1.36
CA ASP A 54 -2.96 16.49 0.00
C ASP A 54 -4.28 15.96 0.57
N TYR A 55 -4.17 14.98 1.47
CA TYR A 55 -5.30 14.38 2.17
C TYR A 55 -5.60 15.07 3.50
N SER A 56 -5.02 16.25 3.79
CA SER A 56 -5.21 16.96 5.06
C SER A 56 -6.68 17.28 5.37
N ARG A 57 -7.56 17.29 4.36
CA ARG A 57 -9.01 17.50 4.50
C ARG A 57 -9.83 16.24 4.84
N ALA A 58 -9.24 15.05 4.83
CA ALA A 58 -9.96 13.81 5.13
C ALA A 58 -9.95 13.49 6.65
N LYS A 59 -11.07 13.05 7.23
CA LYS A 59 -11.19 12.81 8.69
C LYS A 59 -10.17 11.79 9.23
N PHE A 60 -9.91 10.70 8.51
CA PHE A 60 -8.95 9.66 8.92
C PHE A 60 -7.66 9.70 8.10
N ASN A 61 -7.13 10.90 7.89
CA ASN A 61 -5.81 11.06 7.30
C ASN A 61 -4.72 10.98 8.38
N ILE A 62 -3.56 10.42 8.04
CA ILE A 62 -2.34 10.57 8.83
C ILE A 62 -1.43 11.54 8.09
N LYS A 63 -1.13 12.67 8.74
CA LYS A 63 -0.22 13.74 8.27
C LYS A 63 -0.59 14.33 6.89
N GLY A 64 -1.82 14.15 6.42
CA GLY A 64 -2.28 14.51 5.09
C GLY A 64 -1.68 13.65 3.97
N VAL A 65 -1.01 12.55 4.32
CA VAL A 65 -0.22 11.74 3.38
C VAL A 65 -0.89 10.41 3.05
N ILE A 66 -1.42 9.73 4.08
CA ILE A 66 -2.13 8.45 3.92
C ILE A 66 -3.53 8.54 4.51
N ARG A 67 -4.47 7.76 3.98
CA ARG A 67 -5.84 7.64 4.50
C ARG A 67 -6.09 6.24 5.03
N LEU A 68 -6.33 6.14 6.34
CA LEU A 68 -6.62 4.85 6.97
C LEU A 68 -7.96 4.25 6.51
N ASP A 69 -8.91 5.10 6.08
CA ASP A 69 -10.18 4.64 5.49
C ASP A 69 -9.99 3.67 4.32
N TYR A 70 -8.86 3.76 3.62
CA TYR A 70 -8.59 2.93 2.45
C TYR A 70 -7.97 1.59 2.84
N ALA A 71 -7.75 1.31 4.12
CA ALA A 71 -7.22 0.03 4.59
C ALA A 71 -7.99 -1.20 4.05
N PRO A 72 -9.33 -1.28 4.14
CA PRO A 72 -10.08 -2.39 3.55
C PRO A 72 -9.96 -2.47 2.01
N LEU A 73 -9.81 -1.33 1.35
CA LEU A 73 -9.62 -1.25 -0.10
C LEU A 73 -8.23 -1.76 -0.50
N TRP A 74 -7.19 -1.40 0.25
CA TRP A 74 -5.83 -1.89 0.04
C TRP A 74 -5.67 -3.37 0.40
N PHE A 75 -6.40 -3.85 1.40
CA PHE A 75 -6.45 -5.26 1.76
C PHE A 75 -6.97 -6.11 0.61
N THR A 76 -8.11 -5.70 0.03
CA THR A 76 -8.71 -6.39 -1.12
C THR A 76 -7.84 -6.26 -2.37
N ALA A 77 -7.26 -5.09 -2.63
CA ALA A 77 -6.31 -4.89 -3.73
C ALA A 77 -5.07 -5.78 -3.59
N GLY A 78 -4.47 -5.88 -2.40
CA GLY A 78 -3.29 -6.72 -2.15
C GLY A 78 -3.56 -8.21 -2.40
N LEU A 79 -4.73 -8.70 -1.97
CA LEU A 79 -5.17 -10.07 -2.26
C LEU A 79 -5.46 -10.29 -3.75
N PHE A 80 -6.00 -9.29 -4.44
CA PHE A 80 -6.23 -9.35 -5.88
C PHE A 80 -4.91 -9.41 -6.66
N PHE A 81 -3.95 -8.55 -6.31
CA PHE A 81 -2.60 -8.56 -6.87
C PHE A 81 -1.93 -9.91 -6.67
N GLU A 82 -2.03 -10.48 -5.47
CA GLU A 82 -1.49 -11.81 -5.20
C GLU A 82 -2.12 -12.89 -6.09
N LYS A 83 -3.45 -12.90 -6.24
CA LYS A 83 -4.13 -13.87 -7.13
C LYS A 83 -3.71 -13.69 -8.59
N PHE A 84 -3.54 -12.45 -9.03
CA PHE A 84 -3.11 -12.14 -10.38
C PHE A 84 -1.66 -12.61 -10.62
N LEU A 85 -0.76 -12.33 -9.68
CA LEU A 85 0.64 -12.74 -9.70
C LEU A 85 0.84 -14.25 -9.58
N LYS A 86 -0.01 -14.97 -8.82
CA LYS A 86 0.03 -16.44 -8.76
C LYS A 86 -0.44 -17.13 -10.04
N LYS A 87 -1.13 -16.41 -10.92
CA LYS A 87 -1.70 -16.95 -12.16
C LYS A 87 -0.74 -16.82 -13.35
N PHE A 88 0.32 -16.02 -13.20
CA PHE A 88 1.49 -16.00 -14.08
C PHE A 88 2.61 -16.85 -13.48
#